data_AF-A0A1M3EFM2-F1
#
_entry.id   AF-A0A1M3EFM2-F1
#
_cell.length_a   1.000
_cell.length_b   1.000
_cell.length_c   1.000
_cell.angle_alpha   90.00
_cell.angle_beta   90.00
_cell.angle_gamma   90.00
#
_symmetry.space_group_name_H-M   'P 1'
#
loop_
_entity.id
_entity.type
_entity.pdbx_description
1 polymer ?
#
loop_
_entity_poly.entity_id
_entity_poly.type
_entity_poly.pdbx_seq_one_letter_code
_entity_poly.pdbx_strand_id
1 'polypeptide(L)'
;MRFAYLGALLVSAGGLALLDRRWRLLLWEDVRRAVIVLVSGVLVLLGADLVGIANGLFFRAPTRVMTGVLLAPELPVEEPVFLAFLCYLTMLLVRGAERVLARRTSSDARPVALPAAGARR
;
A
#
# COMPACT_ATOMS: atom_id res chain seq x y z
N MET A 1 -17.39 21.44 1.10
CA MET A 1 -16.01 21.61 0.60
C MET A 1 -15.77 20.55 -0.48
N ARG A 2 -15.81 20.90 -1.77
CA ARG A 2 -15.85 19.96 -2.92
C ARG A 2 -14.53 19.24 -3.24
N PHE A 3 -13.50 19.32 -2.40
CA PHE A 3 -12.19 18.68 -2.65
C PHE A 3 -11.58 18.05 -1.41
N ALA A 4 -12.30 18.05 -0.28
CA ALA A 4 -11.72 17.61 0.99
C ALA A 4 -11.32 16.13 0.97
N TYR A 5 -12.06 15.30 0.22
CA TYR A 5 -11.74 13.87 0.09
C TYR A 5 -10.44 13.63 -0.69
N LEU A 6 -10.31 14.21 -1.89
CA LEU A 6 -9.08 14.13 -2.68
C LEU A 6 -7.89 14.72 -1.91
N GLY A 7 -8.08 15.86 -1.25
CA GLY A 7 -7.07 16.47 -0.39
C GLY A 7 -6.61 15.54 0.74
N ALA A 8 -7.53 14.94 1.48
CA ALA A 8 -7.21 13.99 2.54
C ALA A 8 -6.46 12.74 2.01
N LEU A 9 -6.86 12.23 0.85
CA LEU A 9 -6.18 11.13 0.16
C LEU A 9 -4.74 11.49 -0.19
N LEU A 10 -4.51 12.66 -0.79
CA LEU A 10 -3.17 13.10 -1.18
C LEU A 10 -2.29 13.37 0.03
N VAL A 11 -2.81 14.00 1.09
CA VAL A 11 -2.07 14.19 2.35
C VAL A 11 -1.69 12.83 2.97
N SER A 12 -2.63 11.88 2.99
CA SER A 12 -2.37 10.54 3.53
C SER A 12 -1.35 9.77 2.69
N ALA A 13 -1.47 9.82 1.36
CA ALA A 13 -0.52 9.23 0.43
C ALA A 13 0.88 9.87 0.58
N GLY A 14 0.96 11.19 0.74
CA GLY A 14 2.19 11.90 1.05
C GLY A 14 2.82 11.42 2.36
N GLY A 15 2.01 11.23 3.41
CA GLY A 15 2.46 10.64 4.67
C GLY A 15 3.07 9.23 4.50
N LEU A 16 2.42 8.37 3.72
CA LEU A 16 2.94 7.04 3.38
C LEU A 16 4.27 7.14 2.60
N ALA A 17 4.38 8.06 1.65
CA ALA A 17 5.60 8.27 0.88
C ALA A 17 6.76 8.76 1.74
N LEU A 18 6.49 9.62 2.74
CA LEU A 18 7.49 10.03 3.72
C LEU A 18 7.95 8.84 4.58
N LEU A 19 7.03 7.96 4.96
CA LEU A 19 7.32 6.76 5.74
C LEU A 19 8.18 5.76 4.93
N ASP A 20 7.81 5.53 3.67
CA ASP A 20 8.53 4.71 2.72
C ASP A 20 9.94 5.25 2.47
N ARG A 21 10.08 6.57 2.32
CA ARG A 21 11.40 7.23 2.22
C ARG A 21 12.22 7.06 3.50
N ARG A 22 11.64 7.29 4.68
CA ARG A 22 12.34 7.24 5.97
C ARG A 22 12.92 5.85 6.24
N TRP A 23 12.19 4.80 5.90
CA TRP A 23 12.60 3.42 6.15
C TRP A 23 13.12 2.69 4.91
N ARG A 24 13.16 3.37 3.75
CA ARG A 24 13.59 2.84 2.45
C ARG A 24 12.95 1.47 2.15
N LEU A 25 11.62 1.40 2.17
CA LEU A 25 10.87 0.13 2.20
C LEU A 25 10.59 -0.47 0.82
N LEU A 26 10.10 0.35 -0.12
CA LEU A 26 9.66 -0.10 -1.45
C LEU A 26 10.25 0.74 -2.56
N LEU A 27 9.83 2.01 -2.65
CA LEU A 27 10.20 2.85 -3.78
C LEU A 27 11.70 3.20 -3.74
N TRP A 28 12.33 3.18 -2.57
CA TRP A 28 13.76 3.48 -2.41
C TRP A 28 14.65 2.22 -2.47
N GLU A 29 14.05 1.05 -2.60
CA GLU A 29 14.75 -0.23 -2.78
C GLU A 29 14.65 -0.70 -4.23
N ASP A 30 13.46 -0.64 -4.84
CA ASP A 30 13.23 -1.07 -6.23
C ASP A 30 11.99 -0.38 -6.85
N VAL A 31 12.17 0.87 -7.33
CA VAL A 31 11.07 1.68 -7.92
C VAL A 31 10.31 0.91 -9.01
N ARG A 32 11.03 0.21 -9.89
CA ARG A 32 10.42 -0.49 -11.04
C ARG A 32 9.44 -1.56 -10.59
N ARG A 33 9.84 -2.41 -9.65
CA ARG A 33 8.97 -3.49 -9.13
C ARG A 33 7.78 -2.91 -8.38
N ALA A 34 8.01 -1.90 -7.55
CA ALA A 34 6.96 -1.21 -6.81
C ALA A 34 5.91 -0.60 -7.76
N VAL A 35 6.35 0.09 -8.82
CA VAL A 35 5.43 0.67 -9.82
C VAL A 35 4.67 -0.40 -10.57
N ILE A 36 5.31 -1.50 -10.99
CA ILE A 36 4.63 -2.60 -11.69
C ILE A 36 3.53 -3.19 -10.82
N VAL A 37 3.84 -3.53 -9.56
CA VAL A 37 2.86 -4.10 -8.62
C VAL A 37 1.73 -3.11 -8.36
N LEU A 38 2.05 -1.84 -8.12
CA LEU A 38 1.06 -0.80 -7.90
C LEU A 38 0.10 -0.66 -9.09
N VAL A 39 0.64 -0.48 -10.30
CA VAL A 39 -0.17 -0.32 -11.53
C VAL A 39 -0.99 -1.57 -11.78
N SER A 40 -0.41 -2.76 -11.65
CA SER A 40 -1.14 -4.02 -11.84
C SER A 40 -2.28 -4.19 -10.83
N GLY A 41 -2.06 -3.88 -9.56
CA GLY A 41 -3.09 -3.93 -8.52
C GLY A 41 -4.22 -2.95 -8.78
N VAL A 42 -3.90 -1.72 -9.16
CA VAL A 42 -4.90 -0.71 -9.54
C VAL A 42 -5.72 -1.18 -10.74
N LEU A 43 -5.09 -1.72 -11.79
CA LEU A 43 -5.81 -2.21 -12.97
C LEU A 43 -6.74 -3.38 -12.65
N VAL A 44 -6.31 -4.31 -11.79
CA VAL A 44 -7.15 -5.44 -11.35
C VAL A 44 -8.35 -4.96 -10.55
N LEU A 45 -8.15 -4.06 -9.57
CA LEU A 45 -9.25 -3.53 -8.76
C LEU A 45 -10.20 -2.68 -9.59
N LEU A 46 -9.67 -1.84 -10.49
CA LEU A 46 -10.48 -1.04 -11.39
C LEU A 46 -11.31 -1.91 -12.34
N GLY A 47 -10.74 -3.02 -12.83
CA GLY A 47 -11.49 -4.01 -13.60
C GLY A 47 -12.62 -4.63 -12.80
N ALA A 48 -12.39 -4.96 -11.53
CA ALA A 48 -13.42 -5.47 -10.63
C ALA A 48 -14.51 -4.42 -10.35
N ASP A 49 -14.15 -3.14 -10.16
CA ASP A 49 -15.10 -2.03 -10.01
C ASP A 49 -15.99 -1.91 -11.25
N LEU A 50 -15.40 -1.91 -12.45
CA LEU A 50 -16.15 -1.85 -13.71
C LEU A 50 -17.12 -3.03 -13.86
N VAL A 51 -16.70 -4.24 -13.49
CA VAL A 51 -17.57 -5.42 -13.47
C VAL A 51 -18.72 -5.22 -12.48
N GLY A 52 -18.45 -4.73 -11.28
CA GLY A 52 -19.50 -4.48 -10.28
C GLY A 52 -20.48 -3.37 -10.70
N ILE A 53 -20.00 -2.30 -11.34
CA ILE A 53 -20.85 -1.24 -11.91
C ILE A 53 -21.74 -1.83 -13.02
N ALA A 54 -21.17 -2.62 -13.93
CA ALA A 54 -21.92 -3.26 -15.00
C ALA A 54 -23.01 -4.22 -14.48
N ASN A 55 -22.81 -4.82 -13.31
CA ASN A 55 -23.78 -5.69 -12.64
C ASN A 55 -24.74 -4.93 -11.70
N GLY A 56 -24.65 -3.60 -11.60
CA GLY A 56 -25.48 -2.80 -10.71
C GLY A 56 -25.21 -3.07 -9.22
N LEU A 57 -23.99 -3.46 -8.85
CA LEU A 57 -23.58 -3.68 -7.47
C LEU A 57 -23.02 -2.41 -6.82
N PHE A 58 -22.40 -1.54 -7.62
CA PHE A 58 -21.84 -0.28 -7.15
C PHE A 58 -22.73 0.88 -7.58
N PHE A 59 -23.58 1.34 -6.65
CA PHE A 59 -24.37 2.56 -6.82
C PHE A 59 -23.75 3.71 -6.02
N ARG A 60 -23.57 4.86 -6.66
CA ARG A 60 -23.04 6.04 -5.98
C ARG A 60 -24.14 6.89 -5.35
N ALA A 61 -24.13 6.99 -4.03
CA ALA A 61 -24.87 8.04 -3.33
C ALA A 61 -24.18 9.40 -3.55
N PRO A 62 -24.87 10.45 -4.03
CA PRO A 62 -24.25 11.77 -4.23
C PRO A 62 -23.84 12.36 -2.88
N THR A 63 -22.53 12.49 -2.64
CA THR A 63 -22.00 13.11 -1.41
C THR A 63 -21.37 14.47 -1.71
N ARG A 64 -21.70 15.50 -0.89
CA ARG A 64 -21.27 16.91 -1.06
C ARG A 64 -19.75 17.17 -0.97
N VAL A 65 -18.95 16.14 -0.71
CA VAL A 65 -17.52 16.24 -0.41
C VAL A 65 -16.65 15.88 -1.62
N MET A 66 -17.21 15.15 -2.59
CA MET A 66 -16.51 14.72 -3.80
C MET A 66 -16.50 15.86 -4.84
N THR A 67 -15.51 15.85 -5.74
CA THR A 67 -15.34 16.88 -6.78
C THR A 67 -16.53 16.95 -7.73
N GLY A 68 -17.15 15.78 -7.96
CA GLY A 68 -18.23 15.59 -8.92
C GLY A 68 -17.73 15.35 -10.35
N VAL A 69 -16.41 15.20 -10.55
CA VAL A 69 -15.82 14.82 -11.85
C VAL A 69 -15.90 13.31 -12.00
N LEU A 70 -16.55 12.87 -13.07
CA LEU A 70 -16.74 11.46 -13.41
C LEU A 70 -15.82 11.06 -14.56
N LEU A 71 -15.14 9.94 -14.40
CA LEU A 71 -14.31 9.30 -15.41
C LEU A 71 -15.13 8.38 -16.33
N ALA A 72 -16.21 7.79 -15.80
CA ALA A 72 -17.18 6.95 -16.51
C ALA A 72 -18.57 7.10 -15.84
N PRO A 73 -19.66 6.54 -16.39
CA PRO A 73 -20.95 6.51 -15.69
C PRO A 73 -20.75 5.91 -14.29
N GLU A 74 -21.09 6.68 -13.26
CA GLU A 74 -20.92 6.35 -11.83
C GLU A 74 -19.48 6.32 -11.27
N LEU A 75 -18.43 6.36 -12.09
CA LEU A 75 -17.03 6.26 -11.64
C LEU A 75 -16.38 7.65 -11.39
N PRO A 76 -16.13 8.08 -10.13
CA PRO A 76 -15.34 9.27 -9.82
C PRO A 76 -13.89 9.20 -10.32
N VAL A 77 -13.32 10.36 -10.66
CA VAL A 77 -11.87 10.49 -10.85
C VAL A 77 -11.05 10.20 -9.58
N GLU A 78 -11.67 10.37 -8.39
CA GLU A 78 -11.02 10.09 -7.12
C GLU A 78 -10.84 8.60 -6.84
N GLU A 79 -11.57 7.71 -7.52
CA GLU A 79 -11.53 6.27 -7.26
C GLU A 79 -10.22 5.63 -7.72
N PRO A 80 -9.69 5.88 -8.92
CA PRO A 80 -8.34 5.46 -9.27
C PRO A 80 -7.26 5.95 -8.29
N VAL A 81 -7.43 7.16 -7.74
CA VAL A 81 -6.52 7.72 -6.73
C VAL A 81 -6.63 6.97 -5.42
N PHE A 82 -7.85 6.65 -4.99
CA PHE A 82 -8.12 5.83 -3.81
C PHE A 82 -7.57 4.41 -3.96
N LEU A 83 -7.77 3.76 -5.11
CA LEU A 83 -7.23 2.43 -5.39
C LEU A 83 -5.69 2.44 -5.38
N ALA A 84 -5.06 3.45 -5.99
CA ALA A 84 -3.62 3.62 -5.94
C ALA A 84 -3.13 3.79 -4.49
N PHE A 85 -3.82 4.61 -3.70
CA PHE A 85 -3.53 4.76 -2.27
C PHE A 85 -3.68 3.43 -1.51
N LEU A 86 -4.75 2.68 -1.74
CA LEU A 86 -5.04 1.40 -1.08
C LEU A 86 -3.98 0.35 -1.43
N CYS A 87 -3.65 0.20 -2.71
CA CYS A 87 -2.57 -0.68 -3.16
C CYS A 87 -1.24 -0.28 -2.52
N TYR A 88 -0.90 1.01 -2.53
CA TYR A 88 0.35 1.50 -1.94
C TYR A 88 0.42 1.26 -0.43
N LEU A 89 -0.66 1.54 0.30
CA LEU A 89 -0.79 1.24 1.73
C LEU A 89 -0.56 -0.25 2.00
N THR A 90 -1.20 -1.11 1.22
CA THR A 90 -1.12 -2.57 1.38
C THR A 90 0.30 -3.07 1.15
N MET A 91 0.95 -2.60 0.09
CA MET A 91 2.35 -2.92 -0.20
C MET A 91 3.28 -2.50 0.94
N LEU A 92 3.07 -1.29 1.49
CA LEU A 92 3.86 -0.79 2.61
C LEU A 92 3.65 -1.62 3.89
N LEU A 93 2.42 -2.03 4.16
CA LEU A 93 2.09 -2.90 5.30
C LEU A 93 2.73 -4.28 5.18
N VAL A 94 2.63 -4.92 4.01
CA VAL A 94 3.23 -6.25 3.77
C VAL A 94 4.75 -6.19 3.96
N ARG A 95 5.42 -5.22 3.32
CA ARG A 95 6.88 -5.08 3.43
C ARG A 95 7.32 -4.66 4.83
N GLY A 96 6.54 -3.84 5.50
CA GLY A 96 6.74 -3.50 6.91
C GLY A 96 6.67 -4.74 7.81
N ALA A 97 5.65 -5.58 7.62
CA ALA A 97 5.44 -6.81 8.37
C ALA A 97 6.58 -7.83 8.14
N GLU A 98 6.99 -8.04 6.89
CA GLU A 98 8.14 -8.90 6.53
C GLU A 98 9.41 -8.48 7.27
N ARG A 99 9.73 -7.18 7.30
CA ARG A 99 10.90 -6.67 8.02
C ARG A 99 10.80 -6.83 9.53
N VAL A 100 9.62 -6.60 10.12
CA VAL A 100 9.42 -6.80 11.56
C VAL A 100 9.59 -8.27 11.92
N LEU A 101 9.05 -9.18 11.11
CA LEU A 101 9.16 -10.62 11.35
C LEU A 101 10.61 -11.11 11.20
N ALA A 102 11.32 -10.69 10.16
CA ALA A 102 12.73 -11.04 9.95
C ALA A 102 13.63 -10.62 11.13
N ARG A 103 13.40 -9.43 11.70
CA ARG A 103 14.14 -8.94 12.88
C ARG A 103 13.91 -9.81 14.12
N ARG A 104 12.70 -10.36 14.29
CA ARG A 104 12.38 -11.25 15.42
C ARG A 104 13.13 -12.57 15.30
N THR A 105 13.16 -13.16 14.10
CA THR A 105 13.85 -14.43 13.86
C THR A 105 15.36 -14.32 14.07
N SER A 106 15.98 -13.19 13.68
CA SER A 106 17.41 -12.96 13.92
C SER A 106 17.76 -12.74 15.40
N SER A 107 16.81 -12.27 16.22
CA SER A 107 17.03 -12.06 17.66
C SER A 107 16.98 -13.37 18.46
N ASP A 108 16.24 -14.37 17.97
CA ASP A 108 16.18 -15.72 18.58
C ASP A 108 17.42 -16.56 18.26
N ALA A 109 18.11 -16.26 17.16
CA ALA A 109 19.36 -16.91 16.76
C ALA A 109 20.60 -16.37 17.54
N ARG A 110 20.45 -16.05 18.83
CA ARG A 110 21.58 -15.70 19.67
C ARG A 110 22.48 -16.95 19.79
N PRO A 111 23.76 -16.89 19.39
CA PRO A 111 24.61 -18.07 19.43
C PRO A 111 24.68 -18.56 20.87
N VAL A 112 24.20 -19.78 21.12
CA VAL A 112 24.59 -20.52 22.33
C VAL A 112 26.09 -20.65 22.25
N ALA A 113 26.80 -19.85 23.04
CA ALA A 113 28.24 -19.95 23.18
C ALA A 113 28.53 -21.36 23.70
N LEU A 114 28.95 -22.25 22.80
CA LEU A 114 29.40 -23.58 23.19
C LEU A 114 30.62 -23.38 24.11
N PRO A 115 30.61 -23.95 25.32
CA PRO A 115 31.74 -23.82 26.23
C PRO A 115 32.98 -24.32 25.51
N ALA A 116 34.03 -23.49 25.49
CA ALA A 116 35.31 -23.84 24.93
C ALA A 116 35.74 -25.18 25.55
N ALA A 117 35.80 -26.22 24.72
CA ALA A 117 36.25 -27.53 25.14
C ALA A 117 37.70 -27.39 25.61
N GLY A 118 37.85 -27.25 26.93
CA GLY A 118 39.13 -27.18 27.61
C GLY A 118 39.98 -28.36 27.18
N ALA A 119 41.09 -28.03 26.54
CA ALA A 119 42.09 -28.96 26.09
C ALA A 119 42.51 -29.89 27.23
N ARG A 120 42.34 -31.20 27.00
CA ARG A 120 43.14 -32.20 27.69
C ARG A 120 44.59 -31.99 27.27
N ARG A 121 45.47 -31.64 28.22
CA ARG A 121 46.76 -32.29 28.49
C ARG A 121 47.53 -31.55 29.56
#